data_AF-A0A7S6W2W0-F1
#
_entry.id   AF-A0A7S6W2W0-F1
#
_cell.length_a   1.000
_cell.length_b   1.000
_cell.length_c   1.000
_cell.angle_alpha   90.00
_cell.angle_beta   90.00
_cell.angle_gamma   90.00
#
_symmetry.space_group_name_H-M   'P 1'
#
loop_
_entity.id
_entity.type
_entity.pdbx_description
1 polymer ?
#
loop_
_entity_poly.entity_id
_entity_poly.type
_entity_poly.pdbx_seq_one_letter_code
_entity_poly.pdbx_strand_id
1 'polypeptide(L)'
;MDIQKEKHNYLAMLVAEDAITQEQCSNLSLYNGGNYFHSDFLASSKIDCINWGWSAWLKAKTQAVPEGFVLVPKDRLAKAVDGIEALFEEDCTLALGQLLPIQQDLNAMMEAQGPAND
;
A
#
# COMPACT_ATOMS: atom_id res chain seq x y z
N MET A 1 1.03 -2.68 8.76
CA MET A 1 -0.17 -3.46 8.39
C MET A 1 -0.56 -4.33 9.57
N ASP A 2 -1.79 -4.18 10.07
CA ASP A 2 -2.33 -5.01 11.17
C ASP A 2 -2.80 -6.36 10.61
N ILE A 3 -2.02 -7.41 10.84
CA ILE A 3 -2.28 -8.74 10.29
C ILE A 3 -3.59 -9.34 10.81
N GLN A 4 -4.00 -9.05 12.05
CA GLN A 4 -5.25 -9.59 12.58
C GLN A 4 -6.47 -8.91 11.96
N LYS A 5 -6.38 -7.59 11.73
CA LYS A 5 -7.39 -6.84 10.97
C LYS A 5 -7.48 -7.32 9.52
N GLU A 6 -6.34 -7.50 8.84
CA GLU A 6 -6.33 -7.98 7.45
C GLU A 6 -6.82 -9.43 7.33
N LYS A 7 -6.47 -10.30 8.28
CA LYS A 7 -7.02 -11.66 8.37
C LYS A 7 -8.55 -11.62 8.44
N HIS A 8 -9.11 -10.78 9.32
CA HIS A 8 -10.55 -10.64 9.46
C HIS A 8 -11.20 -10.19 8.14
N ASN A 9 -10.65 -9.16 7.50
CA ASN A 9 -11.17 -8.64 6.23
C ASN A 9 -11.12 -9.68 5.11
N TYR A 10 -10.00 -10.40 4.99
CA TYR A 10 -9.81 -11.42 3.96
C TYR A 10 -10.79 -12.58 4.14
N LEU A 11 -10.94 -13.10 5.36
CA LEU A 11 -11.89 -14.18 5.64
C LEU A 11 -13.35 -13.73 5.44
N ALA A 12 -13.69 -12.50 5.84
CA ALA A 12 -15.03 -11.95 5.62
C ALA A 12 -15.36 -11.83 4.11
N MET A 13 -14.40 -11.40 3.30
CA MET A 13 -14.55 -11.38 1.84
C MET A 13 -14.77 -12.80 1.27
N LEU A 14 -13.97 -13.79 1.68
CA LEU A 14 -14.14 -15.17 1.20
C LEU A 14 -15.52 -15.75 1.55
N VAL A 15 -16.08 -15.39 2.71
CA VAL A 15 -17.44 -15.79 3.09
C VAL A 15 -18.48 -15.04 2.25
N ALA A 16 -18.31 -13.74 2.03
CA ALA A 16 -19.25 -12.92 1.26
C ALA A 16 -19.32 -13.31 -0.23
N GLU A 17 -18.22 -13.83 -0.78
CA GLU A 17 -18.15 -14.33 -2.17
C GLU A 17 -18.51 -15.82 -2.30
N ASP A 18 -19.05 -16.44 -1.25
CA ASP A 18 -19.37 -17.88 -1.20
C ASP A 18 -18.17 -18.80 -1.51
N ALA A 19 -16.93 -18.29 -1.39
CA ALA A 19 -15.71 -19.06 -1.62
C ALA A 19 -15.45 -20.06 -0.49
N ILE A 20 -15.88 -19.75 0.73
CA ILE A 20 -15.91 -20.66 1.90
C ILE A 20 -17.20 -20.44 2.68
N THR A 21 -17.66 -21.47 3.41
CA THR A 21 -18.80 -21.29 4.34
C THR A 21 -18.34 -20.65 5.65
N GLN A 22 -19.30 -20.13 6.43
CA GLN A 22 -19.01 -19.61 7.77
C GLN A 22 -18.39 -20.68 8.69
N GLU A 23 -18.84 -21.92 8.60
CA GLU A 23 -18.29 -23.05 9.36
C GLU A 23 -16.83 -23.34 8.97
N GLN A 24 -16.52 -23.35 7.67
CA GLN A 24 -15.15 -23.51 7.18
C GLN A 24 -14.27 -22.35 7.65
N CYS A 25 -14.79 -21.12 7.63
CA CYS A 25 -14.11 -19.94 8.15
C CYS A 25 -13.77 -20.08 9.65
N SER A 26 -14.69 -20.57 10.47
CA SER A 26 -14.46 -20.79 11.90
C SER A 26 -13.37 -21.83 12.20
N ASN A 27 -13.12 -22.75 11.27
CA ASN A 27 -12.10 -23.79 11.38
C ASN A 27 -10.73 -23.38 10.81
N LEU A 28 -10.59 -22.14 10.30
CA LEU A 28 -9.32 -21.61 9.81
C LEU A 28 -8.56 -20.90 10.91
N SER A 29 -7.36 -21.38 11.19
CA SER A 29 -6.42 -20.76 12.10
C SER A 29 -5.24 -20.20 11.32
N LEU A 30 -4.77 -19.01 11.72
CA LEU A 30 -3.58 -18.40 11.11
C LEU A 30 -2.37 -18.81 11.95
N TYR A 31 -1.39 -19.46 11.33
CA TYR A 31 -0.16 -19.83 12.01
C TYR A 31 0.75 -18.61 12.18
N ASN A 32 0.98 -18.20 13.44
CA ASN A 32 1.73 -16.99 13.78
C ASN A 32 3.19 -17.01 13.32
N GLY A 33 3.78 -18.21 13.10
CA GLY A 33 5.18 -18.33 12.66
C GLY A 33 5.40 -18.15 11.15
N GLY A 34 4.33 -18.15 10.33
CA GLY A 34 4.47 -18.13 8.87
C GLY A 34 3.40 -17.39 8.09
N ASN A 35 2.43 -16.75 8.77
CA ASN A 35 1.35 -16.00 8.13
C ASN A 35 0.59 -16.80 7.08
N TYR A 36 0.35 -18.09 7.31
CA TYR A 36 -0.48 -18.94 6.46
C TYR A 36 -1.60 -19.59 7.28
N PHE A 37 -2.71 -19.85 6.62
CA PHE A 37 -3.85 -20.55 7.18
C PHE A 37 -3.59 -22.06 7.24
N HIS A 38 -4.10 -22.68 8.30
CA HIS A 38 -4.22 -24.12 8.44
C HIS A 38 -5.62 -24.47 8.95
N SER A 39 -6.04 -25.71 8.67
CA SER A 39 -7.25 -26.30 9.21
C SER A 39 -7.09 -27.81 9.23
N ASP A 40 -7.58 -28.44 10.29
CA ASP A 40 -7.61 -29.91 10.39
C ASP A 40 -8.84 -30.50 9.66
N PHE A 41 -9.76 -29.64 9.20
CA PHE A 41 -11.06 -30.04 8.65
C PHE A 41 -11.17 -29.83 7.14
N LEU A 42 -10.34 -28.95 6.57
CA LEU A 42 -10.36 -28.64 5.14
C LEU A 42 -9.34 -29.49 4.38
N ALA A 43 -9.70 -29.88 3.16
CA ALA A 43 -8.76 -30.51 2.25
C ALA A 43 -7.56 -29.60 1.98
N SER A 44 -6.37 -30.19 1.86
CA SER A 44 -5.11 -29.45 1.61
C SER A 44 -5.20 -28.53 0.39
N SER A 45 -5.80 -29.00 -0.70
CA SER A 45 -6.00 -28.20 -1.91
C SER A 45 -6.82 -26.93 -1.68
N LYS A 46 -7.81 -26.99 -0.77
CA LYS A 46 -8.61 -25.81 -0.42
C LYS A 46 -7.78 -24.83 0.42
N ILE A 47 -6.97 -25.34 1.35
CA ILE A 47 -6.03 -24.53 2.15
C ILE A 47 -4.99 -23.86 1.26
N ASP A 48 -4.46 -24.57 0.27
CA ASP A 48 -3.48 -24.03 -0.68
C ASP A 48 -4.08 -22.87 -1.49
N CYS A 49 -5.32 -23.00 -1.99
CA CYS A 49 -6.02 -21.90 -2.65
C CYS A 49 -6.22 -20.69 -1.74
N ILE A 50 -6.63 -20.92 -0.48
CA ILE A 50 -6.82 -19.85 0.51
C ILE A 50 -5.48 -19.14 0.81
N ASN A 51 -4.39 -19.89 0.95
CA ASN A 51 -3.05 -19.35 1.22
C ASN A 51 -2.47 -18.60 0.02
N TRP A 52 -2.75 -19.06 -1.20
CA TRP A 52 -2.39 -18.33 -2.40
C TRP A 52 -3.11 -16.99 -2.48
N GLY A 53 -4.43 -16.96 -2.28
CA GLY A 53 -5.21 -15.72 -2.24
C GLY A 53 -4.78 -14.78 -1.12
N TRP A 54 -4.45 -15.32 0.06
CA TRP A 54 -3.96 -14.55 1.20
C TRP A 54 -2.61 -13.88 0.91
N SER A 55 -1.70 -14.61 0.26
CA SER A 55 -0.42 -14.07 -0.17
C SER A 55 -0.58 -12.92 -1.18
N ALA A 56 -1.53 -13.05 -2.11
CA ALA A 56 -1.86 -12.00 -3.05
C ALA A 56 -2.50 -10.78 -2.36
N TRP A 57 -3.41 -11.01 -1.42
CA TRP A 57 -4.03 -9.96 -0.59
C TRP A 57 -2.98 -9.15 0.18
N LEU A 58 -2.08 -9.83 0.90
CA LEU A 58 -1.00 -9.17 1.65
C LEU A 58 -0.08 -8.36 0.75
N LYS A 59 0.27 -8.87 -0.44
CA LYS A 59 1.08 -8.11 -1.42
C LYS A 59 0.35 -6.87 -1.92
N ALA A 60 -0.93 -6.99 -2.24
CA ALA A 60 -1.75 -5.86 -2.69
C ALA A 60 -1.88 -4.79 -1.59
N LYS A 61 -2.05 -5.19 -0.32
CA LYS A 61 -2.10 -4.27 0.82
C LYS A 61 -0.75 -3.63 1.15
N THR A 62 0.35 -4.34 0.93
CA THR A 62 1.70 -3.78 1.08
C THR A 62 2.01 -2.75 -0.03
N GLN A 63 1.44 -2.92 -1.22
CA GLN A 63 1.52 -1.93 -2.31
C GLN A 63 0.49 -0.79 -2.16
N ALA A 64 -0.44 -0.87 -1.20
CA ALA A 64 -1.34 0.23 -0.92
C ALA A 64 -0.56 1.36 -0.25
N VAL A 65 -0.79 2.59 -0.69
CA VAL A 65 -0.20 3.79 -0.10
C VAL A 65 -0.46 3.80 1.41
N PRO A 66 0.56 3.91 2.27
CA PRO A 66 0.37 3.87 3.71
C PRO A 66 -0.58 4.96 4.19
N GLU A 67 -1.24 4.73 5.33
CA GLU A 67 -2.09 5.74 5.96
C GLU A 67 -1.28 7.01 6.26
N GLY A 68 -1.81 8.18 5.87
CA GLY A 68 -1.11 9.46 5.96
C GLY A 68 -0.27 9.83 4.73
N PHE A 69 -0.17 8.95 3.73
CA PHE A 69 0.52 9.23 2.46
C PHE A 69 -0.49 9.37 1.32
N VAL A 70 -0.10 10.09 0.27
CA VAL A 70 -0.91 10.31 -0.94
C VAL A 70 -0.11 9.90 -2.17
N LEU A 71 -0.72 9.13 -3.07
CA LEU A 71 -0.13 8.87 -4.38
C LEU A 71 -0.34 10.11 -5.26
N VAL A 72 0.75 10.67 -5.78
CA VAL A 72 0.69 11.78 -6.72
C VAL A 72 1.35 11.35 -8.02
N PRO A 73 0.72 11.57 -9.20
CA PRO A 73 1.39 11.35 -10.48
C PRO A 73 2.65 12.23 -10.58
N LYS A 74 3.80 11.61 -10.87
CA LYS A 74 5.09 12.32 -10.94
C LYS A 74 5.03 13.55 -11.85
N ASP A 75 4.41 13.44 -13.02
CA ASP A 75 4.28 14.54 -13.98
C ASP A 75 3.46 15.73 -13.45
N ARG A 76 2.52 15.48 -12.54
CA ARG A 76 1.75 16.55 -11.89
C ARG A 76 2.58 17.27 -10.83
N LEU A 77 3.42 16.52 -10.13
CA LEU A 77 4.34 17.07 -9.14
C LEU A 77 5.45 17.90 -9.80
N ALA A 78 6.03 17.39 -10.89
CA ALA A 78 7.02 18.11 -11.69
C ALA A 78 6.48 19.45 -12.19
N LYS A 79 5.26 19.45 -12.78
CA LYS A 79 4.60 20.70 -13.21
C LYS A 79 4.37 21.71 -12.08
N ALA A 80 4.19 21.25 -10.84
CA ALA A 80 4.05 22.14 -9.70
C ALA A 80 5.39 22.80 -9.34
N VAL A 81 6.49 22.04 -9.38
CA VAL A 81 7.85 22.57 -9.21
C VAL A 81 8.17 23.59 -10.30
N ASP A 82 7.95 23.25 -11.57
CA ASP A 82 8.19 24.15 -12.71
C ASP A 82 7.39 25.47 -12.55
N GLY A 83 6.16 25.38 -12.03
CA GLY A 83 5.33 26.56 -11.74
C GLY A 83 5.89 27.43 -10.62
N ILE A 84 6.49 26.85 -9.58
CA ILE A 84 7.16 27.61 -8.52
C ILE A 84 8.42 28.29 -9.06
N GLU A 85 9.18 27.60 -9.92
CA GLU A 85 10.37 28.18 -10.57
C GLU A 85 10.01 29.39 -11.43
N ALA A 86 8.96 29.30 -12.24
CA ALA A 86 8.48 30.42 -13.04
C ALA A 86 8.09 31.63 -12.17
N LEU A 87 7.49 31.40 -10.99
CA LEU A 87 7.17 32.48 -10.04
C LEU A 87 8.44 33.15 -9.48
N PHE A 88 9.53 32.41 -9.29
CA PHE A 88 10.81 32.99 -8.87
C PHE A 88 11.49 33.80 -9.97
N GLU A 89 11.31 33.39 -11.23
CA GLU A 89 11.79 34.17 -12.38
C GLU A 89 11.04 35.51 -12.51
N GLU A 90 9.73 35.52 -12.22
CA GLU A 90 8.92 36.74 -12.21
C GLU A 90 9.19 37.63 -10.99
N ASP A 91 9.32 37.04 -9.79
CA ASP A 91 9.62 37.74 -8.54
C ASP A 91 10.62 36.94 -7.68
N CYS A 92 11.89 37.34 -7.77
CA CYS A 92 12.97 36.69 -7.05
C CYS A 92 12.90 36.84 -5.52
N THR A 93 12.08 37.77 -5.00
CA THR A 93 11.90 37.93 -3.54
C THR A 93 11.11 36.78 -2.92
N LEU A 94 10.30 36.07 -3.73
CA LEU A 94 9.56 34.88 -3.31
C LEU A 94 10.49 33.71 -2.93
N ALA A 95 11.69 33.66 -3.51
CA ALA A 95 12.71 32.67 -3.16
C ALA A 95 13.33 32.92 -1.77
N LEU A 96 13.13 34.12 -1.18
CA LEU A 96 13.54 34.42 0.20
C LEU A 96 12.46 34.04 1.22
N GLY A 97 11.27 33.64 0.75
CA GLY A 97 10.11 33.29 1.56
C GLY A 97 9.90 31.79 1.75
N GLN A 98 8.67 31.41 2.08
CA GLN A 98 8.29 30.01 2.37
C GLN A 98 8.21 29.13 1.12
N LEU A 99 8.23 29.72 -0.08
CA LEU A 99 8.12 28.98 -1.34
C LEU A 99 9.39 28.19 -1.69
N LEU A 100 10.59 28.71 -1.36
CA LEU A 100 11.84 28.02 -1.66
C LEU A 100 11.98 26.69 -0.89
N PRO A 101 11.73 26.62 0.43
CA PRO A 101 11.70 25.34 1.15
C PRO A 101 10.69 24.35 0.56
N ILE A 102 9.50 24.81 0.15
CA ILE A 102 8.47 23.94 -0.45
C ILE A 102 8.97 23.35 -1.78
N GLN A 103 9.56 24.16 -2.65
CA GLN A 103 10.14 23.68 -3.91
C GLN A 103 11.25 22.65 -3.66
N GLN A 104 12.13 22.89 -2.68
CA GLN A 104 13.21 21.97 -2.31
C GLN A 104 12.68 20.63 -1.79
N ASP A 105 11.67 20.66 -0.91
CA ASP A 105 11.03 19.46 -0.39
C ASP A 105 10.39 18.64 -1.51
N LEU A 106 9.68 19.30 -2.44
CA LEU A 106 9.09 18.63 -3.61
C LEU A 106 10.14 17.98 -4.52
N ASN A 107 11.26 18.65 -4.77
CA ASN A 107 12.37 18.10 -5.55
C ASN A 107 12.99 16.88 -4.86
N ALA A 108 13.27 16.97 -3.56
CA ALA A 108 13.79 15.84 -2.79
C ALA A 108 12.84 14.63 -2.82
N MET A 109 11.53 14.86 -2.73
CA MET A 109 10.52 13.79 -2.86
C MET A 109 10.55 13.13 -4.24
N MET A 110 10.75 13.89 -5.33
CA MET A 110 10.85 13.33 -6.67
C MET A 110 12.15 12.54 -6.91
N GLU A 111 13.27 12.99 -6.34
CA GLU A 111 14.57 12.31 -6.42
C GLU A 111 14.57 10.98 -5.64
N ALA A 112 13.95 10.97 -4.45
CA ALA A 112 13.81 9.77 -3.62
C ALA A 112 12.99 8.65 -4.29
N GLN A 113 12.22 8.95 -5.35
CA GLN A 113 11.49 7.96 -6.16
C GLN A 113 12.32 7.37 -7.31
N GLY A 114 13.63 7.66 -7.40
CA GLY A 114 14.54 6.93 -8.28
C GLY A 114 14.56 5.43 -7.96
N PRO A 115 14.91 4.55 -8.92
CA PRO A 115 14.94 3.11 -8.66
C PRO A 115 15.93 2.80 -7.55
N ALA A 116 15.44 2.22 -6.45
CA ALA A 116 16.27 1.56 -5.44
C ALA A 116 16.67 0.16 -5.96
N ASN A 117 17.46 0.11 -7.03
CA ASN A 117 18.05 -1.12 -7.55
C ASN A 117 19.54 -0.89 -7.79
N ASP A 118 20.36 -1.35 -6.84
CA ASP A 118 21.65 -1.98 -7.13
C ASP A 118 21.44 -3.50 -7.22
#